data_AF-A0AAU6T9M5-F1
#
_entry.id   AF-A0AAU6T9M5-F1
#
_cell.length_a   1.000
_cell.length_b   1.000
_cell.length_c   1.000
_cell.angle_alpha   90.00
_cell.angle_beta   90.00
_cell.angle_gamma   90.00
#
_symmetry.space_group_name_H-M   'P 1'
#
loop_
_entity.id
_entity.type
_entity.pdbx_description
1 polymer ?
#
loop_
_entity_poly.entity_id
_entity_poly.type
_entity_poly.pdbx_seq_one_letter_code
_entity_poly.pdbx_strand_id
1 'polypeptide(L)'
;MLKILLLLLIALGAGLPVQGAELPPQTAPSAAVCAIRHQGDVLLVQDRISSRYSLSGGYIDEGETPARAALRELYEETGLSGEVIKSLGRWQRAEIFACRTLAPIVAQQGSGFVSLLRAPNLGGEILNARLIAIDKLPAAERRFPDQLDWLQGRLDEVPESEVSWQADFVAQGSSLHRAEIPLMVRLQQWLGPDVWWLSVSNLFGSGGFQLALIPLLLPLLGWPRLRQLLFVMLWLGLLVQVGKESIGWPRPFHLLPELAASSAQGFGMPSGHTASAMVFWGALLGWLWPAHRWRATLLALVLALATGLARVWLGVHFISDVAVGLLLGALVLAMRSAWRYDARATGWLVLITFALVSAGWAQSTHLAGIGVVALGLWLGGTASLARGGHPPVLIGVVTLAGGALLGTGLWALPLLTSSSLGILLGQLSLFFGLGLWLSAGLWWILSLLNTDSLPRGMGPDKGTL
;
A
#
# COMPACT_ATOMS: atom_id res chain seq x y z
N MET A 1 16.72 -29.65 15.89
CA MET A 1 16.14 -29.38 14.55
C MET A 1 14.69 -29.84 14.39
N LEU A 2 14.22 -30.90 15.05
CA LEU A 2 12.85 -31.44 14.85
C LEU A 2 11.70 -30.60 15.47
N LYS A 3 11.97 -29.76 16.48
CA LYS A 3 10.96 -28.88 17.10
C LYS A 3 10.68 -27.58 16.33
N ILE A 4 11.60 -27.16 15.45
CA ILE A 4 11.43 -25.98 14.58
C ILE A 4 10.64 -26.37 13.31
N LEU A 5 10.79 -27.61 12.85
CA LEU A 5 10.00 -28.17 11.74
C LEU A 5 8.53 -28.41 12.13
N LEU A 6 8.26 -28.75 13.40
CA LEU A 6 6.91 -28.96 13.92
C LEU A 6 6.12 -27.63 14.09
N LEU A 7 6.81 -26.52 14.40
CA LEU A 7 6.20 -25.19 14.44
C LEU A 7 5.97 -24.60 13.03
N LEU A 8 6.78 -24.98 12.04
CA LEU A 8 6.54 -24.67 10.62
C LEU A 8 5.37 -25.48 10.05
N LEU A 9 5.14 -26.72 10.49
CA LEU A 9 4.01 -27.54 10.06
C LEU A 9 2.66 -27.08 10.64
N ILE A 10 2.64 -26.40 11.79
CA ILE A 10 1.41 -25.79 12.35
C ILE A 10 1.07 -24.47 11.63
N ALA A 11 2.06 -23.78 11.05
CA ALA A 11 1.84 -22.61 10.18
C ALA A 11 1.49 -22.98 8.72
N LEU A 12 1.70 -24.25 8.33
CA LEU A 12 1.38 -24.82 7.02
C LEU A 12 0.07 -25.61 6.99
N GLY A 13 -0.78 -25.47 8.02
CA GLY A 13 -2.20 -25.81 7.98
C GLY A 13 -2.96 -24.86 7.04
N ALA A 14 -2.51 -24.81 5.79
CA ALA A 14 -3.16 -24.10 4.71
C ALA A 14 -4.58 -24.63 4.59
N GLY A 15 -5.52 -23.69 4.59
CA GLY A 15 -6.92 -23.95 4.37
C GLY A 15 -7.09 -24.87 3.17
N LEU A 16 -7.84 -25.94 3.40
CA LEU A 16 -8.41 -26.71 2.31
C LEU A 16 -9.13 -25.73 1.37
N PRO A 17 -8.96 -25.87 0.04
CA PRO A 17 -9.78 -25.12 -0.89
C PRO A 17 -11.23 -25.55 -0.63
N VAL A 18 -12.04 -24.65 -0.08
CA VAL A 18 -13.49 -24.83 -0.06
C VAL A 18 -13.93 -24.69 -1.51
N GLN A 19 -14.04 -25.84 -2.19
CA GLN A 19 -14.77 -25.95 -3.44
C GLN A 19 -16.14 -25.30 -3.24
N GLY A 20 -16.56 -24.47 -4.19
CA GLY A 20 -17.85 -23.80 -4.21
C GLY A 20 -18.98 -24.83 -4.17
N ALA A 21 -19.37 -25.21 -2.97
CA ALA A 21 -20.63 -25.89 -2.70
C ALA A 21 -21.63 -24.81 -2.30
N GLU A 22 -22.80 -24.83 -2.94
CA GLU A 22 -23.97 -24.08 -2.47
C GLU A 22 -24.16 -24.37 -0.97
N LEU A 23 -23.99 -23.35 -0.14
CA LEU A 23 -24.31 -23.46 1.28
C LEU A 23 -25.84 -23.69 1.39
N PRO A 24 -26.28 -24.59 2.30
CA PRO A 24 -27.69 -24.85 2.47
C PRO A 24 -28.46 -23.56 2.80
N PRO A 25 -29.70 -23.40 2.30
CA PRO A 25 -30.48 -22.16 2.35
C PRO A 25 -30.84 -21.65 3.77
N GLN A 26 -30.40 -22.33 4.83
CA GLN A 26 -30.75 -22.04 6.22
C GLN A 26 -29.72 -21.19 6.99
N THR A 27 -28.57 -20.85 6.41
CA THR A 27 -27.65 -19.89 7.03
C THR A 27 -28.03 -18.46 6.62
N ALA A 28 -28.19 -17.57 7.59
CA ALA A 28 -28.39 -16.15 7.32
C ALA A 28 -27.21 -15.61 6.51
N PRO A 29 -27.44 -14.66 5.58
CA PRO A 29 -26.36 -14.08 4.80
C PRO A 29 -25.42 -13.33 5.75
N SER A 30 -24.11 -13.44 5.52
CA SER A 30 -23.10 -12.69 6.27
C SER A 30 -22.65 -11.43 5.53
N ALA A 31 -23.04 -11.28 4.27
CA ALA A 31 -22.71 -10.15 3.42
C ALA A 31 -23.91 -9.72 2.58
N ALA A 32 -23.91 -8.48 2.12
CA ALA A 32 -24.93 -7.97 1.23
C ALA A 32 -24.32 -7.10 0.13
N VAL A 33 -24.92 -7.17 -1.05
CA VAL A 33 -24.36 -6.59 -2.29
C VAL A 33 -25.45 -5.85 -3.04
N CYS A 34 -25.09 -4.71 -3.62
CA CYS A 34 -25.98 -3.84 -4.37
C CYS A 34 -25.60 -3.85 -5.85
N ALA A 35 -26.43 -4.46 -6.70
CA ALA A 35 -26.25 -4.46 -8.14
C ALA A 35 -26.97 -3.25 -8.75
N ILE A 36 -26.22 -2.40 -9.47
CA ILE A 36 -26.71 -1.19 -10.12
C ILE A 36 -26.39 -1.27 -11.61
N ARG A 37 -27.36 -0.93 -12.46
CA ARG A 37 -27.27 -1.05 -13.92
C ARG A 37 -27.61 0.27 -14.62
N HIS A 38 -26.89 0.55 -15.71
CA HIS A 38 -27.23 1.57 -16.69
C HIS A 38 -26.99 1.07 -18.13
N GLN A 39 -28.01 1.01 -18.97
CA GLN A 39 -27.96 0.67 -20.41
C GLN A 39 -27.13 -0.59 -20.77
N GLY A 40 -27.03 -1.56 -19.85
CA GLY A 40 -26.27 -2.80 -20.00
C GLY A 40 -24.93 -2.82 -19.25
N ASP A 41 -24.42 -1.66 -18.83
CA ASP A 41 -23.28 -1.53 -17.94
C ASP A 41 -23.68 -1.74 -16.49
N VAL A 42 -22.74 -2.25 -15.68
CA VAL A 42 -22.91 -2.47 -14.24
C VAL A 42 -21.92 -1.62 -13.48
N LEU A 43 -22.35 -1.06 -12.36
CA LEU A 43 -21.44 -0.37 -11.44
C LEU A 43 -20.55 -1.39 -10.72
N LEU A 44 -19.25 -1.33 -10.99
CA LEU A 44 -18.25 -2.15 -10.35
C LEU A 44 -17.24 -1.28 -9.61
N VAL A 45 -16.81 -1.75 -8.43
CA VAL A 45 -15.78 -1.13 -7.61
C VAL A 45 -14.51 -1.98 -7.67
N GLN A 46 -13.34 -1.34 -7.77
CA GLN A 46 -12.05 -2.01 -7.75
C GLN A 46 -11.46 -1.96 -6.35
N ASP A 47 -11.30 -3.10 -5.70
CA ASP A 47 -10.76 -3.13 -4.34
C ASP A 47 -9.24 -3.03 -4.30
N ARG A 48 -8.71 -2.46 -3.22
CA ARG A 48 -7.29 -2.20 -3.01
C ARG A 48 -6.44 -3.45 -2.79
N ILE A 49 -7.03 -4.49 -2.20
CA ILE A 49 -6.30 -5.68 -1.77
C ILE A 49 -6.02 -6.58 -2.98
N SER A 50 -7.05 -6.87 -3.76
CA SER A 50 -6.98 -7.75 -4.93
C SER A 50 -6.67 -7.00 -6.22
N SER A 51 -6.90 -5.68 -6.26
CA SER A 51 -6.86 -4.86 -7.49
C SER A 51 -7.79 -5.36 -8.58
N ARG A 52 -8.86 -6.08 -8.22
CA ARG A 52 -9.89 -6.61 -9.13
C ARG A 52 -11.23 -5.94 -8.87
N TYR A 53 -12.10 -5.98 -9.87
CA TYR A 53 -13.44 -5.44 -9.82
C TYR A 53 -14.43 -6.42 -9.20
N SER A 54 -15.31 -5.90 -8.35
CA SER A 54 -16.47 -6.59 -7.78
C SER A 54 -17.68 -5.66 -7.75
N LEU A 55 -18.85 -6.24 -7.46
CA LEU A 55 -20.01 -5.44 -7.08
C LEU A 55 -19.74 -4.73 -5.76
N SER A 56 -20.43 -3.62 -5.53
CA SER A 56 -20.37 -2.90 -4.27
C SER A 56 -21.09 -3.67 -3.17
N GLY A 57 -20.42 -3.91 -2.04
CA GLY A 57 -20.98 -4.71 -0.95
C GLY A 57 -19.95 -5.25 0.04
N GLY A 58 -20.44 -5.58 1.23
CA GLY A 58 -19.62 -5.93 2.37
C GLY A 58 -20.38 -6.74 3.42
N TYR A 59 -19.82 -6.82 4.63
CA TYR A 59 -20.39 -7.60 5.72
C TYR A 59 -21.65 -6.93 6.29
N ILE A 60 -22.56 -7.75 6.83
CA ILE A 60 -23.76 -7.26 7.53
C ILE A 60 -23.43 -7.08 9.01
N ASP A 61 -23.64 -5.89 9.54
CA ASP A 61 -23.38 -5.58 10.94
C ASP A 61 -24.42 -6.19 11.89
N GLU A 62 -24.06 -6.36 13.17
CA GLU A 62 -24.99 -6.87 14.18
C GLU A 62 -26.23 -5.97 14.30
N GLY A 63 -27.41 -6.56 14.09
CA GLY A 63 -28.69 -5.83 14.11
C GLY A 63 -29.03 -5.08 12.82
N GLU A 64 -28.17 -5.14 11.80
CA GLU A 64 -28.41 -4.56 10.48
C GLU A 64 -29.17 -5.54 9.57
N THR A 65 -30.09 -5.02 8.76
CA THR A 65 -30.75 -5.84 7.74
C THR A 65 -29.87 -5.96 6.50
N PRO A 66 -29.89 -7.08 5.75
CA PRO A 66 -29.06 -7.23 4.54
C PRO A 66 -29.27 -6.10 3.52
N ALA A 67 -30.51 -5.62 3.35
CA ALA A 67 -30.81 -4.50 2.47
C ALA A 67 -30.17 -3.18 2.94
N ARG A 68 -30.12 -2.93 4.26
CA ARG A 68 -29.43 -1.75 4.82
C ARG A 68 -27.93 -1.85 4.64
N ALA A 69 -27.34 -3.03 4.89
CA ALA A 69 -25.92 -3.28 4.66
C ALA A 69 -25.53 -3.01 3.21
N ALA A 70 -26.30 -3.50 2.23
CA ALA A 70 -26.03 -3.24 0.81
C ALA A 70 -26.04 -1.74 0.46
N LEU A 71 -26.96 -0.96 1.04
CA LEU A 71 -27.04 0.49 0.81
C LEU A 71 -25.96 1.28 1.56
N ARG A 72 -25.57 0.84 2.76
CA ARG A 72 -24.45 1.40 3.53
C ARG A 72 -23.15 1.23 2.76
N GLU A 73 -22.86 0.01 2.32
CA GLU A 73 -21.66 -0.32 1.55
C GLU A 73 -21.61 0.45 0.23
N LEU A 74 -22.75 0.55 -0.49
CA LEU A 74 -22.85 1.40 -1.68
C LEU A 74 -22.42 2.84 -1.38
N TYR A 75 -22.93 3.43 -0.31
CA TYR A 75 -22.62 4.80 0.07
C TYR A 75 -21.17 4.96 0.52
N GLU A 76 -20.66 4.05 1.34
CA GLU A 76 -19.29 4.08 1.87
C GLU A 76 -18.24 3.93 0.76
N GLU A 77 -18.45 3.00 -0.16
CA GLU A 77 -17.52 2.68 -1.25
C GLU A 77 -17.59 3.68 -2.42
N THR A 78 -18.80 4.14 -2.76
CA THR A 78 -19.03 4.93 -3.99
C THR A 78 -19.48 6.37 -3.75
N GLY A 79 -19.97 6.69 -2.55
CA GLY A 79 -20.63 7.97 -2.26
C GLY A 79 -22.04 8.08 -2.86
N LEU A 80 -22.57 7.02 -3.46
CA LEU A 80 -23.91 6.99 -4.07
C LEU A 80 -24.94 6.55 -3.03
N SER A 81 -26.07 7.24 -2.99
CA SER A 81 -27.25 6.79 -2.23
C SER A 81 -28.22 6.08 -3.17
N GLY A 82 -28.81 5.00 -2.68
CA GLY A 82 -29.73 4.19 -3.47
C GLY A 82 -30.89 3.64 -2.65
N GLU A 83 -31.76 2.91 -3.35
CA GLU A 83 -32.85 2.13 -2.77
C GLU A 83 -32.80 0.69 -3.29
N VAL A 84 -33.21 -0.26 -2.45
CA VAL A 84 -33.36 -1.66 -2.83
C VAL A 84 -34.74 -1.87 -3.44
N ILE A 85 -34.80 -2.38 -4.66
CA ILE A 85 -36.06 -2.68 -5.34
C ILE A 85 -36.50 -4.12 -5.06
N LYS A 86 -35.57 -5.08 -5.16
CA LYS A 86 -35.84 -6.49 -4.85
C LYS A 86 -34.57 -7.28 -4.54
N SER A 87 -34.72 -8.41 -3.87
CA SER A 87 -33.64 -9.42 -3.75
C SER A 87 -33.57 -10.22 -5.06
N LEU A 88 -32.38 -10.33 -5.64
CA LEU A 88 -32.10 -11.15 -6.84
C LEU A 88 -31.79 -12.61 -6.47
N GLY A 89 -31.43 -12.84 -5.22
CA GLY A 89 -31.08 -14.15 -4.69
C GLY A 89 -29.79 -14.13 -3.88
N ARG A 90 -29.41 -15.31 -3.40
CA ARG A 90 -28.18 -15.52 -2.65
C ARG A 90 -27.09 -16.09 -3.53
N TRP A 91 -25.89 -15.57 -3.35
CA TRP A 91 -24.67 -16.13 -3.90
C TRP A 91 -23.71 -16.42 -2.76
N GLN A 92 -23.49 -17.70 -2.48
CA GLN A 92 -22.72 -18.16 -1.32
C GLN A 92 -23.26 -17.57 0.00
N ARG A 93 -22.49 -16.69 0.65
CA ARG A 93 -22.87 -16.02 1.91
C ARG A 93 -23.41 -14.59 1.70
N ALA A 94 -23.45 -14.11 0.46
CA ALA A 94 -23.90 -12.77 0.13
C ALA A 94 -25.34 -12.80 -0.39
N GLU A 95 -26.17 -11.89 0.09
CA GLU A 95 -27.47 -11.61 -0.53
C GLU A 95 -27.33 -10.46 -1.53
N ILE A 96 -27.75 -10.68 -2.77
CA ILE A 96 -27.58 -9.71 -3.86
C ILE A 96 -28.92 -9.01 -4.10
N PHE A 97 -28.90 -7.69 -4.05
CA PHE A 97 -30.07 -6.84 -4.27
C PHE A 97 -29.98 -6.13 -5.62
N ALA A 98 -31.12 -6.03 -6.30
CA ALA A 98 -31.32 -5.10 -7.40
C ALA A 98 -31.57 -3.70 -6.82
N CYS A 99 -30.65 -2.79 -7.07
CA CYS A 99 -30.65 -1.45 -6.50
C CYS A 99 -30.79 -0.38 -7.58
N ARG A 100 -31.38 0.77 -7.20
CA ARG A 100 -31.44 1.98 -8.02
C ARG A 100 -30.80 3.15 -7.28
N THR A 101 -30.01 3.98 -7.95
CA THR A 101 -29.49 5.20 -7.33
C THR A 101 -30.56 6.28 -7.25
N LEU A 102 -30.56 7.05 -6.15
CA LEU A 102 -31.49 8.16 -5.93
C LEU A 102 -31.08 9.43 -6.67
N ALA A 103 -29.79 9.56 -6.96
CA ALA A 103 -29.22 10.64 -7.74
C ALA A 103 -28.50 10.07 -8.98
N PRO A 104 -28.35 10.87 -10.05
CA PRO A 104 -27.61 10.44 -11.22
C PRO A 104 -26.16 10.07 -10.87
N ILE A 105 -25.71 8.92 -11.36
CA ILE A 105 -24.32 8.48 -11.24
C ILE A 105 -23.46 9.43 -12.08
N VAL A 106 -22.47 10.07 -11.47
CA VAL A 106 -21.55 10.95 -12.20
C VAL A 106 -20.44 10.11 -12.81
N ALA A 107 -20.49 9.93 -14.12
CA ALA A 107 -19.56 9.08 -14.87
C ALA A 107 -18.82 9.85 -15.98
N GLN A 108 -17.58 9.45 -16.25
CA GLN A 108 -16.76 10.04 -17.29
C GLN A 108 -17.13 9.47 -18.66
N GLN A 109 -17.32 10.34 -19.64
CA GLN A 109 -17.58 9.98 -21.03
C GLN A 109 -16.43 9.16 -21.62
N GLY A 110 -16.76 8.12 -22.39
CA GLY A 110 -15.80 7.25 -23.08
C GLY A 110 -15.15 6.19 -22.18
N SER A 111 -14.71 6.55 -20.97
CA SER A 111 -14.06 5.62 -20.05
C SER A 111 -15.05 4.87 -19.15
N GLY A 112 -16.16 5.49 -18.74
CA GLY A 112 -17.10 4.92 -17.78
C GLY A 112 -16.63 5.00 -16.32
N PHE A 113 -15.51 5.68 -16.02
CA PHE A 113 -15.09 5.89 -14.62
C PHE A 113 -16.16 6.66 -13.86
N VAL A 114 -16.41 6.28 -12.61
CA VAL A 114 -17.39 6.92 -11.73
C VAL A 114 -16.67 7.79 -10.71
N SER A 115 -17.19 9.00 -10.48
CA SER A 115 -16.62 9.92 -9.49
C SER A 115 -16.82 9.38 -8.09
N LEU A 116 -15.71 9.11 -7.39
CA LEU A 116 -15.68 8.69 -5.99
C LEU A 116 -15.43 9.85 -5.01
N LEU A 117 -15.43 11.10 -5.50
CA LEU A 117 -15.03 12.26 -4.68
C LEU A 117 -15.96 12.55 -3.49
N ARG A 118 -17.15 11.95 -3.48
CA ARG A 118 -18.12 12.02 -2.37
C ARG A 118 -18.14 10.78 -1.49
N ALA A 119 -17.35 9.75 -1.82
CA ALA A 119 -17.27 8.53 -1.04
C ALA A 119 -16.60 8.82 0.32
N PRO A 120 -17.23 8.47 1.46
CA PRO A 120 -16.62 8.57 2.77
C PRO A 120 -15.28 7.83 2.86
N ASN A 121 -15.19 6.67 2.20
CA ASN A 121 -14.00 5.82 2.21
C ASN A 121 -13.13 5.99 0.95
N LEU A 122 -13.12 7.17 0.33
CA LEU A 122 -12.26 7.45 -0.82
C LEU A 122 -10.80 7.08 -0.51
N GLY A 123 -10.17 6.20 -1.30
CA GLY A 123 -8.78 5.80 -1.07
C GLY A 123 -8.55 4.86 0.12
N GLY A 124 -9.61 4.43 0.80
CA GLY A 124 -9.59 3.38 1.81
C GLY A 124 -9.50 1.99 1.18
N GLU A 125 -10.66 1.33 1.05
CA GLU A 125 -10.79 -0.01 0.47
C GLU A 125 -10.92 0.00 -1.05
N ILE A 126 -11.45 1.08 -1.63
CA ILE A 126 -11.77 1.18 -3.06
C ILE A 126 -10.76 2.09 -3.78
N LEU A 127 -10.21 1.59 -4.88
CA LEU A 127 -9.26 2.31 -5.74
C LEU A 127 -9.97 3.17 -6.78
N ASN A 128 -10.99 2.64 -7.43
CA ASN A 128 -11.85 3.35 -8.38
C ASN A 128 -13.18 2.60 -8.55
N ALA A 129 -14.13 3.23 -9.22
CA ALA A 129 -15.36 2.59 -9.67
C ALA A 129 -15.60 2.89 -11.15
N ARG A 130 -16.28 1.97 -11.83
CA ARG A 130 -16.53 2.05 -13.27
C ARG A 130 -17.91 1.49 -13.61
N LEU A 131 -18.60 2.14 -14.53
CA LEU A 131 -19.71 1.57 -15.29
C LEU A 131 -19.11 0.83 -16.48
N ILE A 132 -19.27 -0.50 -16.47
CA ILE A 132 -18.76 -1.36 -17.54
C ILE A 132 -19.66 -2.59 -17.70
N ALA A 133 -19.92 -2.97 -18.95
CA ALA A 133 -20.58 -4.23 -19.26
C ALA A 133 -19.71 -5.43 -18.81
N ILE A 134 -20.35 -6.43 -18.19
CA ILE A 134 -19.64 -7.57 -17.60
C ILE A 134 -18.84 -8.33 -18.66
N ASP A 135 -19.38 -8.48 -19.87
CA ASP A 135 -18.74 -9.16 -21.00
C ASP A 135 -17.46 -8.47 -21.49
N LYS A 136 -17.34 -7.15 -21.32
CA LYS A 136 -16.15 -6.37 -21.65
C LYS A 136 -15.05 -6.41 -20.59
N LEU A 137 -15.35 -6.91 -19.39
CA LEU A 137 -14.39 -7.02 -18.30
C LEU A 137 -13.71 -8.41 -18.31
N PRO A 138 -12.38 -8.52 -18.52
CA PRO A 138 -11.69 -9.81 -18.53
C PRO A 138 -11.83 -10.57 -17.22
N ALA A 139 -11.96 -11.91 -17.27
CA ALA A 139 -12.14 -12.73 -16.07
C ALA A 139 -11.01 -12.57 -15.03
N ALA A 140 -9.77 -12.30 -15.47
CA ALA A 140 -8.62 -12.06 -14.59
C ALA A 140 -8.74 -10.76 -13.75
N GLU A 141 -9.53 -9.80 -14.24
CA GLU A 141 -9.80 -8.53 -13.55
C GLU A 141 -11.03 -8.60 -12.65
N ARG A 142 -11.76 -9.73 -12.63
CA ARG A 142 -12.94 -9.95 -11.78
C ARG A 142 -12.54 -10.64 -10.48
N ARG A 143 -12.95 -10.09 -9.33
CA ARG A 143 -12.70 -10.72 -8.03
C ARG A 143 -13.51 -12.01 -7.87
N PHE A 144 -14.76 -11.98 -8.31
CA PHE A 144 -15.70 -13.11 -8.27
C PHE A 144 -16.30 -13.33 -9.68
N PRO A 145 -15.57 -13.98 -10.61
CA PRO A 145 -16.01 -14.16 -12.00
C PRO A 145 -17.40 -14.81 -12.10
N ASP A 146 -17.60 -15.92 -11.40
CA ASP A 146 -18.85 -16.69 -11.42
C ASP A 146 -20.06 -15.89 -10.89
N GLN A 147 -19.84 -14.97 -9.95
CA GLN A 147 -20.90 -14.10 -9.42
C GLN A 147 -21.38 -13.10 -10.49
N LEU A 148 -20.44 -12.55 -11.26
CA LEU A 148 -20.77 -11.61 -12.33
C LEU A 148 -21.44 -12.34 -13.51
N ASP A 149 -20.97 -13.54 -13.84
CA ASP A 149 -21.62 -14.37 -14.87
C ASP A 149 -23.04 -14.79 -14.43
N TRP A 150 -23.25 -15.10 -13.15
CA TRP A 150 -24.57 -15.36 -12.58
C TRP A 150 -25.50 -14.13 -12.64
N LEU A 151 -24.95 -12.94 -12.40
CA LEU A 151 -25.69 -11.67 -12.49
C LEU A 151 -26.05 -11.32 -13.94
N GLN A 152 -25.18 -11.64 -14.91
CA GLN A 152 -25.39 -11.33 -16.33
C GLN A 152 -26.76 -11.83 -16.84
N GLY A 153 -27.15 -13.05 -16.47
CA GLY A 153 -28.44 -13.64 -16.85
C GLY A 153 -29.66 -13.02 -16.16
N ARG A 154 -29.45 -12.12 -15.19
CA ARG A 154 -30.49 -11.43 -14.40
C ARG A 154 -30.39 -9.92 -14.51
N LEU A 155 -29.56 -9.39 -15.41
CA LEU A 155 -29.39 -7.93 -15.51
C LEU A 155 -30.69 -7.23 -15.82
N ASP A 156 -31.57 -7.83 -16.61
CA ASP A 156 -32.91 -7.31 -16.94
C ASP A 156 -33.77 -7.02 -15.70
N GLU A 157 -33.54 -7.75 -14.61
CA GLU A 157 -34.21 -7.61 -13.34
C GLU A 157 -33.72 -6.43 -12.49
N VAL A 158 -32.54 -5.90 -12.78
CA VAL A 158 -31.95 -4.74 -12.11
C VAL A 158 -32.59 -3.46 -12.67
N PRO A 159 -33.09 -2.53 -11.84
CA PRO A 159 -33.67 -1.29 -12.34
C PRO A 159 -32.61 -0.40 -13.03
N GLU A 160 -33.07 0.47 -13.93
CA GLU A 160 -32.24 1.53 -14.50
C GLU A 160 -31.92 2.61 -13.46
N SER A 161 -30.68 3.10 -13.49
CA SER A 161 -30.17 4.21 -12.71
C SER A 161 -29.68 5.32 -13.65
N GLU A 162 -30.12 6.55 -13.40
CA GLU A 162 -29.71 7.69 -14.23
C GLU A 162 -28.20 7.93 -14.16
N VAL A 163 -27.61 8.39 -15.27
CA VAL A 163 -26.18 8.72 -15.36
C VAL A 163 -26.01 10.13 -15.90
N SER A 164 -25.21 10.92 -15.19
CA SER A 164 -24.74 12.23 -15.63
C SER A 164 -23.33 12.08 -16.21
N TRP A 165 -23.27 12.08 -17.54
CA TRP A 165 -22.03 11.93 -18.29
C TRP A 165 -21.24 13.25 -18.35
N GLN A 166 -20.03 13.27 -17.77
CA GLN A 166 -19.13 14.42 -17.74
C GLN A 166 -17.83 14.12 -18.50
N ALA A 167 -17.15 15.15 -19.01
CA ALA A 167 -15.86 14.98 -19.69
C ALA A 167 -14.74 14.63 -18.69
N ASP A 168 -14.78 15.25 -17.51
CA ASP A 168 -13.86 15.04 -16.39
C ASP A 168 -14.55 15.40 -15.06
N PHE A 169 -13.83 15.26 -13.96
CA PHE A 169 -14.30 15.63 -12.61
C PHE A 169 -13.51 16.80 -12.03
N VAL A 170 -12.75 17.54 -12.84
CA VAL A 170 -11.86 18.63 -12.39
C VAL A 170 -12.65 19.71 -11.67
N ALA A 171 -13.87 20.01 -12.12
CA ALA A 171 -14.76 20.98 -11.49
C ALA A 171 -15.13 20.65 -10.03
N GLN A 172 -15.07 19.37 -9.63
CA GLN A 172 -15.34 18.91 -8.27
C GLN A 172 -14.12 19.04 -7.35
N GLY A 173 -12.93 19.34 -7.89
CA GLY A 173 -11.70 19.54 -7.14
C GLY A 173 -11.60 20.90 -6.43
N SER A 174 -10.67 20.99 -5.47
CA SER A 174 -10.34 22.25 -4.78
C SER A 174 -9.82 23.31 -5.77
N SER A 175 -9.83 24.59 -5.38
CA SER A 175 -9.25 25.66 -6.21
C SER A 175 -7.77 25.43 -6.53
N LEU A 176 -7.03 24.86 -5.58
CA LEU A 176 -5.63 24.47 -5.76
C LEU A 176 -5.49 23.37 -6.82
N HIS A 177 -6.20 22.25 -6.67
CA HIS A 177 -6.10 21.13 -7.61
C HIS A 177 -6.56 21.53 -9.02
N ARG A 178 -7.60 22.35 -9.14
CA ARG A 178 -8.06 22.89 -10.42
C ARG A 178 -6.99 23.73 -11.14
N ALA A 179 -6.16 24.45 -10.39
CA ALA A 179 -5.04 25.21 -10.95
C ALA A 179 -3.85 24.31 -11.34
N GLU A 180 -3.67 23.18 -10.66
CA GLU A 180 -2.56 22.25 -10.90
C GLU A 180 -2.78 21.34 -12.11
N ILE A 181 -4.02 20.85 -12.34
CA ILE A 181 -4.32 19.92 -13.45
C ILE A 181 -3.81 20.43 -14.82
N PRO A 182 -4.07 21.68 -15.25
CA PRO A 182 -3.57 22.17 -16.54
C PRO A 182 -2.03 22.26 -16.61
N LEU A 183 -1.34 22.39 -15.49
CA LEU A 183 0.13 22.34 -15.44
C LEU A 183 0.62 20.91 -15.66
N MET A 184 -0.05 19.94 -15.03
CA MET A 184 0.27 18.52 -15.17
C MET A 184 0.04 18.01 -16.60
N VAL A 185 -1.10 18.37 -17.21
CA VAL A 185 -1.41 18.02 -18.61
C VAL A 185 -0.34 18.58 -19.55
N ARG A 186 0.04 19.86 -19.39
CA ARG A 186 1.10 20.48 -20.20
C ARG A 186 2.45 19.79 -20.00
N LEU A 187 2.78 19.40 -18.78
CA LEU A 187 4.01 18.67 -18.47
C LEU A 187 4.05 17.32 -19.19
N GLN A 188 2.97 16.54 -19.14
CA GLN A 188 2.87 15.25 -19.84
C GLN A 188 2.92 15.42 -21.35
N GLN A 189 2.23 16.42 -21.90
CA GLN A 189 2.27 16.73 -23.34
C GLN A 189 3.66 17.15 -23.80
N TRP A 190 4.39 17.93 -23.00
CA TRP A 190 5.73 18.39 -23.34
C TRP A 190 6.78 17.27 -23.27
N LEU A 191 6.71 16.43 -22.23
CA LEU A 191 7.67 15.35 -22.03
C LEU A 191 7.37 14.10 -22.88
N GLY A 192 6.10 13.86 -23.21
CA GLY A 192 5.62 12.65 -23.85
C GLY A 192 5.31 11.50 -22.87
N PRO A 193 4.79 10.37 -23.39
CA PRO A 193 4.34 9.23 -22.58
C PRO A 193 5.47 8.32 -22.09
N ASP A 194 6.64 8.31 -22.74
CA ASP A 194 7.71 7.34 -22.49
C ASP A 194 9.02 8.01 -22.08
N VAL A 195 9.09 8.47 -20.83
CA VAL A 195 10.25 9.22 -20.30
C VAL A 195 11.06 8.36 -19.34
N TRP A 196 11.98 7.55 -19.89
CA TRP A 196 12.73 6.55 -19.12
C TRP A 196 13.48 7.11 -17.89
N TRP A 197 14.03 8.32 -17.99
CA TRP A 197 14.81 8.91 -16.88
C TRP A 197 13.92 9.32 -15.70
N LEU A 198 12.62 9.60 -15.93
CA LEU A 198 11.63 9.80 -14.87
C LEU A 198 11.23 8.47 -14.23
N SER A 199 11.14 7.40 -15.01
CA SER A 199 10.94 6.06 -14.46
C SER A 199 12.10 5.66 -13.53
N VAL A 200 13.34 5.99 -13.92
CA VAL A 200 14.54 5.78 -13.09
C VAL A 200 14.52 6.68 -11.86
N SER A 201 14.22 7.99 -12.00
CA SER A 201 14.22 8.90 -10.86
C SER A 201 13.14 8.53 -9.84
N ASN A 202 12.01 7.97 -10.26
CA ASN A 202 10.98 7.45 -9.36
C ASN A 202 11.51 6.36 -8.41
N LEU A 203 12.50 5.56 -8.84
CA LEU A 203 13.12 4.53 -7.99
C LEU A 203 13.79 5.11 -6.76
N PHE A 204 14.34 6.33 -6.84
CA PHE A 204 15.03 6.97 -5.72
C PHE A 204 14.15 7.19 -4.49
N GLY A 205 12.83 7.28 -4.66
CA GLY A 205 11.84 7.36 -3.58
C GLY A 205 11.09 6.05 -3.30
N SER A 206 11.36 4.98 -4.05
CA SER A 206 10.68 3.69 -3.89
C SER A 206 11.21 2.94 -2.67
N GLY A 207 10.31 2.55 -1.76
CA GLY A 207 10.68 1.77 -0.57
C GLY A 207 11.28 0.40 -0.94
N GLY A 208 10.78 -0.27 -1.97
CA GLY A 208 11.33 -1.55 -2.44
C GLY A 208 12.78 -1.42 -2.95
N PHE A 209 13.05 -0.37 -3.74
CA PHE A 209 14.40 -0.08 -4.22
C PHE A 209 15.35 0.25 -3.07
N GLN A 210 14.94 1.13 -2.16
CA GLN A 210 15.74 1.52 -1.00
C GLN A 210 16.02 0.33 -0.07
N LEU A 211 15.04 -0.54 0.17
CA LEU A 211 15.21 -1.78 0.95
C LEU A 211 16.18 -2.75 0.26
N ALA A 212 16.14 -2.87 -1.06
CA ALA A 212 17.09 -3.69 -1.82
C ALA A 212 18.54 -3.18 -1.70
N LEU A 213 18.74 -1.87 -1.46
CA LEU A 213 20.08 -1.30 -1.23
C LEU A 213 20.61 -1.57 0.18
N ILE A 214 19.77 -1.88 1.17
CA ILE A 214 20.17 -2.04 2.58
C ILE A 214 21.32 -3.05 2.77
N PRO A 215 21.29 -4.27 2.20
CA PRO A 215 22.41 -5.20 2.25
C PRO A 215 23.74 -4.64 1.71
N LEU A 216 23.67 -3.84 0.64
CA LEU A 216 24.85 -3.26 0.00
C LEU A 216 25.43 -2.10 0.83
N LEU A 217 24.57 -1.37 1.55
CA LEU A 217 24.97 -0.25 2.41
C LEU A 217 25.57 -0.69 3.74
N LEU A 218 25.29 -1.91 4.21
CA LEU A 218 25.77 -2.43 5.48
C LEU A 218 27.31 -2.37 5.64
N PRO A 219 28.14 -2.88 4.69
CA PRO A 219 29.59 -2.73 4.77
C PRO A 219 30.09 -1.27 4.77
N LEU A 220 29.37 -0.37 4.08
CA LEU A 220 29.77 1.02 3.91
C LEU A 220 29.45 1.87 5.15
N LEU A 221 28.29 1.64 5.76
CA LEU A 221 27.76 2.48 6.84
C LEU A 221 27.96 1.86 8.23
N GLY A 222 28.08 0.53 8.30
CA GLY A 222 28.00 -0.22 9.55
C GLY A 222 26.57 -0.28 10.11
N TRP A 223 26.36 -1.23 11.02
CA TRP A 223 25.06 -1.46 11.66
C TRP A 223 24.47 -0.23 12.38
N PRO A 224 25.23 0.58 13.15
CA PRO A 224 24.65 1.71 13.88
C PRO A 224 23.97 2.74 12.96
N ARG A 225 24.59 3.10 11.83
CA ARG A 225 24.02 4.05 10.88
C ARG A 225 22.88 3.44 10.08
N LEU A 226 23.00 2.17 9.71
CA LEU A 226 21.93 1.46 9.01
C LEU A 226 20.67 1.35 9.87
N ARG A 227 20.82 1.02 11.14
CA ARG A 227 19.72 0.96 12.10
C ARG A 227 19.07 2.34 12.30
N GLN A 228 19.87 3.41 12.39
CA GLN A 228 19.36 4.79 12.40
C GLN A 228 18.55 5.12 11.15
N LEU A 229 19.04 4.71 9.96
CA LEU A 229 18.36 4.91 8.69
C LEU A 229 17.01 4.16 8.68
N LEU A 230 16.99 2.89 9.04
CA LEU A 230 15.76 2.10 9.11
C LEU A 230 14.75 2.69 10.11
N PHE A 231 15.23 3.11 11.30
CA PHE A 231 14.41 3.75 12.32
C PHE A 231 13.76 5.04 11.81
N VAL A 232 14.54 5.94 11.19
CA VAL A 232 13.98 7.20 10.67
C VAL A 232 13.07 6.98 9.47
N MET A 233 13.36 5.98 8.61
CA MET A 233 12.51 5.65 7.47
C MET A 233 11.14 5.11 7.92
N LEU A 234 11.08 4.35 9.03
CA LEU A 234 9.81 3.91 9.62
C LEU A 234 9.03 5.07 10.23
N TRP A 235 9.69 5.98 10.94
CA TRP A 235 9.06 7.21 11.44
C TRP A 235 8.53 8.08 10.30
N LEU A 236 9.31 8.26 9.23
CA LEU A 236 8.87 8.97 8.05
C LEU A 236 7.66 8.31 7.41
N GLY A 237 7.70 6.98 7.23
CA GLY A 237 6.57 6.21 6.73
C GLY A 237 5.32 6.41 7.58
N LEU A 238 5.46 6.38 8.90
CA LEU A 238 4.36 6.62 9.84
C LEU A 238 3.77 8.03 9.66
N LEU A 239 4.61 9.07 9.64
CA LEU A 239 4.17 10.46 9.46
C LEU A 239 3.49 10.68 8.11
N VAL A 240 4.01 10.08 7.04
CA VAL A 240 3.40 10.16 5.70
C VAL A 240 2.04 9.49 5.69
N GLN A 241 1.90 8.29 6.27
CA GLN A 241 0.63 7.57 6.27
C GLN A 241 -0.41 8.25 7.16
N VAL A 242 -0.05 8.67 8.38
CA VAL A 242 -0.95 9.45 9.24
C VAL A 242 -1.36 10.75 8.55
N GLY A 243 -0.43 11.44 7.88
CA GLY A 243 -0.73 12.65 7.11
C GLY A 243 -1.73 12.38 5.98
N LYS A 244 -1.57 11.28 5.25
CA LYS A 244 -2.50 10.84 4.20
C LYS A 244 -3.91 10.63 4.72
N GLU A 245 -4.05 9.83 5.77
CA GLU A 245 -5.37 9.52 6.36
C GLU A 245 -6.02 10.77 6.99
N SER A 246 -5.21 11.70 7.52
CA SER A 246 -5.73 12.92 8.16
C SER A 246 -6.17 14.00 7.16
N ILE A 247 -5.48 14.11 6.02
CA ILE A 247 -5.76 15.14 5.01
C ILE A 247 -6.86 14.67 4.06
N GLY A 248 -6.88 13.39 3.68
CA GLY A 248 -7.95 12.81 2.88
C GLY A 248 -8.07 13.34 1.45
N TRP A 249 -7.01 13.95 0.90
CA TRP A 249 -7.09 14.58 -0.42
C TRP A 249 -7.01 13.59 -1.58
N PRO A 250 -7.86 13.77 -2.62
CA PRO A 250 -7.87 12.91 -3.80
C PRO A 250 -6.55 13.03 -4.58
N ARG A 251 -6.28 12.02 -5.41
CA ARG A 251 -5.18 12.04 -6.39
C ARG A 251 -5.63 12.69 -7.71
N PRO A 252 -4.70 13.14 -8.56
CA PRO A 252 -5.02 13.75 -9.85
C PRO A 252 -5.94 12.88 -10.73
N PHE A 253 -5.72 11.57 -10.75
CA PHE A 253 -6.55 10.64 -11.52
C PHE A 253 -7.99 10.46 -10.98
N HIS A 254 -8.30 10.88 -9.75
CA HIS A 254 -9.69 10.97 -9.30
C HIS A 254 -10.42 12.16 -9.93
N LEU A 255 -9.69 13.19 -10.38
CA LEU A 255 -10.26 14.35 -11.06
C LEU A 255 -10.23 14.20 -12.59
N LEU A 256 -9.13 13.67 -13.12
CA LEU A 256 -8.92 13.45 -14.54
C LEU A 256 -8.27 12.07 -14.73
N PRO A 257 -9.06 10.99 -14.87
CA PRO A 257 -8.56 9.61 -14.94
C PRO A 257 -7.49 9.37 -16.01
N GLU A 258 -7.55 10.12 -17.11
CA GLU A 258 -6.59 10.08 -18.22
C GLU A 258 -5.15 10.45 -17.82
N LEU A 259 -4.96 11.15 -16.69
CA LEU A 259 -3.62 11.52 -16.22
C LEU A 259 -2.79 10.33 -15.73
N ALA A 260 -3.42 9.27 -15.21
CA ALA A 260 -2.67 8.18 -14.59
C ALA A 260 -2.12 7.20 -15.64
N ALA A 261 -0.79 7.22 -15.81
CA ALA A 261 -0.08 6.16 -16.54
C ALA A 261 0.01 4.84 -15.72
N SER A 262 -0.21 4.92 -14.40
CA SER A 262 -0.18 3.78 -13.48
C SER A 262 -1.09 4.04 -12.29
N SER A 263 -1.79 3.01 -11.78
CA SER A 263 -2.58 3.13 -10.57
C SER A 263 -1.67 3.29 -9.33
N ALA A 264 -2.03 4.22 -8.45
CA ALA A 264 -1.40 4.37 -7.14
C ALA A 264 -2.46 4.33 -6.05
N GLN A 265 -2.16 3.69 -4.93
CA GLN A 265 -3.15 3.45 -3.87
C GLN A 265 -3.21 4.59 -2.83
N GLY A 266 -4.38 4.79 -2.21
CA GLY A 266 -4.59 5.72 -1.10
C GLY A 266 -4.60 7.20 -1.47
N PHE A 267 -4.63 8.08 -0.46
CA PHE A 267 -4.65 9.54 -0.64
C PHE A 267 -3.38 10.11 -1.29
N GLY A 268 -3.52 11.31 -1.87
CA GLY A 268 -2.43 12.04 -2.53
C GLY A 268 -1.43 12.62 -1.53
N MET A 269 -1.85 13.61 -0.75
CA MET A 269 -0.96 14.39 0.11
C MET A 269 -0.59 13.67 1.42
N PRO A 270 0.67 13.70 1.89
CA PRO A 270 1.89 14.12 1.18
C PRO A 270 2.48 13.04 0.25
N SER A 271 3.37 13.46 -0.65
CA SER A 271 4.13 12.56 -1.52
C SER A 271 5.20 11.79 -0.75
N GLY A 272 4.89 10.52 -0.42
CA GLY A 272 5.81 9.63 0.29
C GLY A 272 7.11 9.33 -0.46
N HIS A 273 7.09 9.20 -1.79
CA HIS A 273 8.30 8.99 -2.59
C HIS A 273 9.25 10.19 -2.51
N THR A 274 8.72 11.41 -2.61
CA THR A 274 9.50 12.65 -2.52
C THR A 274 10.12 12.80 -1.12
N ALA A 275 9.31 12.60 -0.08
CA ALA A 275 9.77 12.68 1.30
C ALA A 275 10.86 11.64 1.60
N SER A 276 10.64 10.40 1.13
CA SER A 276 11.56 9.28 1.26
C SER A 276 12.90 9.53 0.58
N ALA A 277 12.87 10.00 -0.68
CA ALA A 277 14.09 10.36 -1.41
C ALA A 277 14.90 11.43 -0.66
N MET A 278 14.23 12.46 -0.13
CA MET A 278 14.91 13.53 0.61
C MET A 278 15.63 13.02 1.86
N VAL A 279 14.97 12.18 2.67
CA VAL A 279 15.55 11.64 3.91
C VAL A 279 16.63 10.59 3.63
N PHE A 280 16.34 9.62 2.76
CA PHE A 280 17.24 8.50 2.48
C PHE A 280 18.57 8.97 1.89
N TRP A 281 18.52 9.75 0.80
CA TRP A 281 19.72 10.25 0.14
C TRP A 281 20.40 11.35 0.96
N GLY A 282 19.64 12.18 1.69
CA GLY A 282 20.19 13.18 2.60
C GLY A 282 21.00 12.56 3.73
N ALA A 283 20.50 11.46 4.32
CA ALA A 283 21.21 10.69 5.34
C ALA A 283 22.48 10.04 4.76
N LEU A 284 22.33 9.26 3.69
CA LEU A 284 23.41 8.51 3.06
C LEU A 284 24.55 9.44 2.62
N LEU A 285 24.26 10.45 1.80
CA LEU A 285 25.26 11.39 1.29
C LEU A 285 25.85 12.23 2.43
N GLY A 286 25.06 12.59 3.45
CA GLY A 286 25.53 13.32 4.63
C GLY A 286 26.55 12.55 5.47
N TRP A 287 26.47 11.21 5.48
CA TRP A 287 27.45 10.33 6.10
C TRP A 287 28.68 10.06 5.23
N LEU A 288 28.50 9.99 3.90
CA LEU A 288 29.60 9.79 2.95
C LEU A 288 30.45 11.05 2.75
N TRP A 289 29.85 12.24 2.82
CA TRP A 289 30.52 13.53 2.61
C TRP A 289 30.42 14.46 3.84
N PRO A 290 30.97 14.07 5.01
CA PRO A 290 30.79 14.82 6.26
C PRO A 290 31.42 16.23 6.22
N ALA A 291 32.46 16.45 5.42
CA ALA A 291 33.09 17.76 5.23
C ALA A 291 32.30 18.68 4.29
N HIS A 292 31.42 18.14 3.46
CA HIS A 292 30.67 18.87 2.42
C HIS A 292 29.17 18.63 2.53
N ARG A 293 28.64 18.64 3.76
CA ARG A 293 27.22 18.32 4.02
C ARG A 293 26.23 19.17 3.23
N TRP A 294 26.57 20.42 2.93
CA TRP A 294 25.71 21.27 2.10
C TRP A 294 25.57 20.71 0.66
N ARG A 295 26.64 20.16 0.07
CA ARG A 295 26.61 19.50 -1.25
C ARG A 295 25.79 18.23 -1.19
N ALA A 296 25.93 17.46 -0.11
CA ALA A 296 25.12 16.26 0.13
C ALA A 296 23.62 16.60 0.19
N THR A 297 23.24 17.62 0.96
CA THR A 297 21.85 18.09 1.06
C THR A 297 21.34 18.64 -0.27
N LEU A 298 22.16 19.39 -1.02
CA LEU A 298 21.80 19.88 -2.35
C LEU A 298 21.53 18.74 -3.34
N LEU A 299 22.40 17.73 -3.38
CA LEU A 299 22.19 16.56 -4.24
C LEU A 299 20.95 15.77 -3.82
N ALA A 300 20.72 15.58 -2.51
CA ALA A 300 19.51 14.93 -2.01
C ALA A 300 18.24 15.70 -2.42
N LEU A 301 18.27 17.04 -2.38
CA LEU A 301 17.18 17.89 -2.86
C LEU A 301 16.94 17.70 -4.36
N VAL A 302 18.00 17.66 -5.18
CA VAL A 302 17.88 17.40 -6.62
C VAL A 302 17.26 16.02 -6.89
N LEU A 303 17.71 14.97 -6.18
CA LEU A 303 17.14 13.62 -6.31
C LEU A 303 15.67 13.58 -5.87
N ALA A 304 15.32 14.26 -4.78
CA ALA A 304 13.95 14.36 -4.30
C ALA A 304 13.05 15.12 -5.28
N LEU A 305 13.52 16.23 -5.86
CA LEU A 305 12.79 16.99 -6.88
C LEU A 305 12.62 16.19 -8.17
N ALA A 306 13.65 15.47 -8.62
CA ALA A 306 13.56 14.58 -9.77
C ALA A 306 12.57 13.43 -9.54
N THR A 307 12.52 12.90 -8.31
CA THR A 307 11.51 11.92 -7.89
C THR A 307 10.12 12.54 -7.91
N GLY A 308 9.96 13.73 -7.32
CA GLY A 308 8.68 14.46 -7.28
C GLY A 308 8.15 14.77 -8.67
N LEU A 309 9.02 15.23 -9.57
CA LEU A 309 8.68 15.46 -10.98
C LEU A 309 8.15 14.18 -11.64
N ALA A 310 8.79 13.03 -11.39
CA ALA A 310 8.30 11.75 -11.89
C ALA A 310 6.91 11.41 -11.35
N ARG A 311 6.61 11.72 -10.07
CA ARG A 311 5.28 11.50 -9.48
C ARG A 311 4.19 12.38 -10.10
N VAL A 312 4.52 13.62 -10.45
CA VAL A 312 3.60 14.54 -11.15
C VAL A 312 3.40 14.09 -12.60
N TRP A 313 4.48 13.74 -13.29
CA TRP A 313 4.42 13.24 -14.66
C TRP A 313 3.66 11.90 -14.79
N LEU A 314 3.76 11.01 -13.81
CA LEU A 314 2.97 9.76 -13.75
C LEU A 314 1.47 10.00 -13.45
N GLY A 315 1.07 11.24 -13.14
CA GLY A 315 -0.33 11.60 -12.82
C GLY A 315 -0.84 11.10 -11.47
N VAL A 316 0.06 10.69 -10.58
CA VAL A 316 -0.28 10.06 -9.29
C VAL A 316 -0.21 11.03 -8.11
N HIS A 317 0.39 12.20 -8.28
CA HIS A 317 0.49 13.24 -7.26
C HIS A 317 0.37 14.64 -7.87
N PHE A 318 -0.23 15.54 -7.12
CA PHE A 318 -0.21 16.97 -7.42
C PHE A 318 1.17 17.59 -7.10
N ILE A 319 1.43 18.80 -7.59
CA ILE A 319 2.68 19.54 -7.30
C ILE A 319 2.71 19.91 -5.80
N SER A 320 1.55 20.24 -5.23
CA SER A 320 1.33 20.48 -3.81
C SER A 320 1.66 19.27 -2.94
N ASP A 321 1.25 18.06 -3.33
CA ASP A 321 1.64 16.80 -2.65
C ASP A 321 3.17 16.66 -2.56
N VAL A 322 3.86 16.98 -3.66
CA VAL A 322 5.32 16.92 -3.77
C VAL A 322 5.98 17.98 -2.89
N ALA A 323 5.46 19.21 -2.89
CA ALA A 323 5.98 20.29 -2.06
C ALA A 323 5.87 19.96 -0.57
N VAL A 324 4.72 19.45 -0.11
CA VAL A 324 4.53 19.04 1.29
C VAL A 324 5.39 17.82 1.64
N GLY A 325 5.51 16.85 0.72
CA GLY A 325 6.40 15.70 0.90
C GLY A 325 7.87 16.12 1.05
N LEU A 326 8.32 17.06 0.23
CA LEU A 326 9.67 17.62 0.32
C LEU A 326 9.90 18.36 1.64
N LEU A 327 8.95 19.18 2.07
CA LEU A 327 9.01 19.88 3.36
C LEU A 327 9.09 18.88 4.52
N LEU A 328 8.22 17.87 4.53
CA LEU A 328 8.23 16.83 5.56
C LEU A 328 9.58 16.10 5.60
N GLY A 329 10.10 15.69 4.44
CA GLY A 329 11.40 15.03 4.35
C GLY A 329 12.55 15.93 4.82
N ALA A 330 12.53 17.21 4.46
CA ALA A 330 13.52 18.19 4.90
C ALA A 330 13.49 18.42 6.42
N LEU A 331 12.29 18.50 7.02
CA LEU A 331 12.12 18.61 8.47
C LEU A 331 12.66 17.37 9.20
N VAL A 332 12.34 16.17 8.71
CA VAL A 332 12.85 14.91 9.28
C VAL A 332 14.37 14.83 9.17
N LEU A 333 14.95 15.24 8.04
CA LEU A 333 16.39 15.32 7.84
C LEU A 333 17.06 16.36 8.77
N ALA A 334 16.42 17.50 9.01
CA ALA A 334 16.91 18.52 9.93
C ALA A 334 16.96 18.02 11.38
N MET A 335 16.03 17.13 11.77
CA MET A 335 15.96 16.50 13.09
C MET A 335 16.98 15.35 13.32
N ARG A 336 18.07 15.30 12.54
CA ARG A 336 19.10 14.24 12.60
C ARG A 336 19.67 13.94 13.98
N SER A 337 19.71 14.91 14.89
CA SER A 337 20.20 14.73 16.26
C SER A 337 19.32 13.77 17.07
N ALA A 338 18.01 13.77 16.81
CA ALA A 338 17.03 12.91 17.45
C ALA A 338 17.08 11.46 16.92
N TRP A 339 17.79 11.17 15.83
CA TRP A 339 17.84 9.81 15.28
C TRP A 339 18.58 8.83 16.21
N ARG A 340 19.41 9.34 17.12
CA ARG A 340 20.10 8.56 18.16
C ARG A 340 19.14 7.90 19.17
N TYR A 341 17.86 8.26 19.16
CA TYR A 341 16.83 7.57 19.95
C TYR A 341 16.61 6.13 19.48
N ASP A 342 17.11 5.75 18.29
CA ASP A 342 17.15 4.36 17.85
C ASP A 342 17.91 3.45 18.85
N ALA A 343 18.89 3.99 19.58
CA ALA A 343 19.63 3.28 20.63
C ALA A 343 18.81 3.03 21.91
N ARG A 344 17.63 3.64 22.05
CA ARG A 344 16.79 3.51 23.23
C ARG A 344 15.59 2.64 22.92
N ALA A 345 15.29 1.66 23.78
CA ALA A 345 14.08 0.85 23.68
C ALA A 345 12.81 1.72 23.63
N THR A 346 12.80 2.83 24.38
CA THR A 346 11.68 3.79 24.37
C THR A 346 11.39 4.38 22.99
N GLY A 347 12.41 4.63 22.16
CA GLY A 347 12.22 5.14 20.80
C GLY A 347 11.44 4.16 19.91
N TRP A 348 11.78 2.87 20.00
CA TRP A 348 11.08 1.80 19.27
C TRP A 348 9.69 1.54 19.83
N LEU A 349 9.52 1.50 21.15
CA LEU A 349 8.22 1.28 21.78
C LEU A 349 7.22 2.39 21.45
N VAL A 350 7.66 3.64 21.39
CA VAL A 350 6.82 4.77 20.99
C VAL A 350 6.42 4.64 19.51
N LEU A 351 7.36 4.32 18.62
CA LEU A 351 7.08 4.09 17.20
C LEU A 351 6.06 2.96 16.99
N ILE A 352 6.28 1.80 17.62
CA ILE A 352 5.44 0.61 17.49
C ILE A 352 4.04 0.91 18.03
N THR A 353 3.95 1.45 19.26
CA THR A 353 2.67 1.77 19.88
C THR A 353 1.88 2.77 19.04
N PHE A 354 2.52 3.87 18.62
CA PHE A 354 1.83 4.88 17.84
C PHE A 354 1.39 4.33 16.48
N ALA A 355 2.24 3.57 15.79
CA ALA A 355 1.88 2.94 14.51
C ALA A 355 0.69 1.99 14.65
N LEU A 356 0.66 1.12 15.68
CA LEU A 356 -0.42 0.16 15.89
C LEU A 356 -1.72 0.82 16.36
N VAL A 357 -1.64 1.84 17.23
CA VAL A 357 -2.82 2.62 17.65
C VAL A 357 -3.40 3.38 16.48
N SER A 358 -2.57 4.06 15.68
CA SER A 358 -3.02 4.73 14.47
C SER A 358 -3.57 3.75 13.43
N ALA A 359 -3.00 2.53 13.34
CA ALA A 359 -3.52 1.50 12.46
C ALA A 359 -4.93 1.04 12.86
N GLY A 360 -5.17 0.83 14.16
CA GLY A 360 -6.50 0.47 14.66
C GLY A 360 -7.51 1.61 14.51
N TRP A 361 -7.09 2.86 14.75
CA TRP A 361 -7.96 4.02 14.57
C TRP A 361 -8.33 4.25 13.10
N ALA A 362 -7.34 4.22 12.20
CA ALA A 362 -7.53 4.51 10.78
C ALA A 362 -7.87 3.27 9.93
N GLN A 363 -8.00 2.08 10.55
CA GLN A 363 -8.17 0.79 9.86
C GLN A 363 -7.14 0.57 8.72
N SER A 364 -5.91 1.03 8.92
CA SER A 364 -4.90 1.11 7.86
C SER A 364 -3.87 -0.02 7.96
N THR A 365 -3.86 -0.90 6.97
CA THR A 365 -2.93 -2.04 6.87
C THR A 365 -1.47 -1.60 6.74
N HIS A 366 -1.21 -0.44 6.14
CA HIS A 366 0.15 0.09 6.04
C HIS A 366 0.70 0.56 7.39
N LEU A 367 -0.13 1.21 8.21
CA LEU A 367 0.25 1.62 9.57
C LEU A 367 0.53 0.39 10.44
N ALA A 368 -0.30 -0.65 10.32
CA ALA A 368 -0.07 -1.93 10.99
C ALA A 368 1.26 -2.56 10.53
N GLY A 369 1.51 -2.58 9.22
CA GLY A 369 2.75 -3.06 8.63
C GLY A 369 3.98 -2.34 9.18
N ILE A 370 3.96 -0.99 9.29
CA ILE A 370 5.05 -0.20 9.89
C ILE A 370 5.32 -0.64 11.34
N GLY A 371 4.26 -0.75 12.16
CA GLY A 371 4.39 -1.19 13.56
C GLY A 371 4.97 -2.59 13.69
N VAL A 372 4.54 -3.51 12.83
CA VAL A 372 4.99 -4.92 12.85
C VAL A 372 6.42 -5.08 12.30
N VAL A 373 6.80 -4.36 11.24
CA VAL A 373 8.21 -4.29 10.78
C VAL A 373 9.10 -3.70 11.87
N ALA A 374 8.67 -2.62 12.52
CA ALA A 374 9.40 -1.97 13.61
C ALA A 374 9.59 -2.92 14.80
N LEU A 375 8.57 -3.70 15.15
CA LEU A 375 8.66 -4.74 16.19
C LEU A 375 9.67 -5.82 15.81
N GLY A 376 9.62 -6.32 14.57
CA GLY A 376 10.58 -7.31 14.07
C GLY A 376 12.03 -6.78 14.09
N LEU A 377 12.25 -5.54 13.64
CA LEU A 377 13.56 -4.88 13.69
C LEU A 377 14.08 -4.69 15.10
N TRP A 378 13.22 -4.25 16.02
CA TRP A 378 13.60 -4.04 17.42
C TRP A 378 13.96 -5.36 18.10
N LEU A 379 13.11 -6.38 18.00
CA LEU A 379 13.37 -7.70 18.58
C LEU A 379 14.60 -8.36 17.96
N GLY A 380 14.72 -8.35 16.63
CA GLY A 380 15.89 -8.88 15.94
C GLY A 380 17.17 -8.12 16.29
N GLY A 381 17.08 -6.81 16.57
CA GLY A 381 18.15 -5.96 17.08
C GLY A 381 18.62 -6.29 18.50
N THR A 382 17.83 -7.02 19.28
CA THR A 382 18.20 -7.49 20.63
C THR A 382 18.77 -8.91 20.65
N ALA A 383 18.67 -9.65 19.54
CA ALA A 383 19.08 -11.04 19.47
C ALA A 383 20.61 -11.19 19.38
N SER A 384 21.23 -11.91 20.32
CA SER A 384 22.66 -12.22 20.24
C SER A 384 22.91 -13.36 19.23
N LEU A 385 23.21 -13.02 17.98
CA LEU A 385 23.52 -14.01 16.96
C LEU A 385 25.04 -14.22 16.81
N ALA A 386 25.46 -15.47 17.02
CA ALA A 386 26.82 -15.90 16.70
C ALA A 386 27.04 -15.80 15.17
N ARG A 387 28.21 -15.28 14.78
CA ARG A 387 28.64 -15.19 13.36
C ARG A 387 29.37 -16.44 12.84
N GLY A 388 29.74 -17.35 13.74
CA GLY A 388 30.58 -18.51 13.44
C GLY A 388 29.79 -19.81 13.27
N GLY A 389 30.46 -20.83 12.72
CA GLY A 389 29.94 -22.20 12.62
C GLY A 389 29.55 -22.64 11.20
N HIS A 390 29.49 -21.73 10.22
CA HIS A 390 29.16 -22.06 8.83
C HIS A 390 30.01 -21.28 7.81
N PRO A 391 30.17 -21.78 6.57
CA PRO A 391 30.91 -21.09 5.52
C PRO A 391 30.29 -19.72 5.17
N PRO A 392 31.08 -18.63 5.07
CA PRO A 392 30.60 -17.29 4.76
C PRO A 392 29.72 -17.19 3.51
N VAL A 393 30.14 -17.86 2.42
CA VAL A 393 29.41 -17.87 1.15
C VAL A 393 28.01 -18.48 1.33
N LEU A 394 27.91 -19.59 2.06
CA LEU A 394 26.64 -20.25 2.34
C LEU A 394 25.73 -19.33 3.15
N ILE A 395 26.24 -18.71 4.21
CA ILE A 395 25.49 -17.77 5.05
C ILE A 395 24.96 -16.60 4.20
N GLY A 396 25.82 -16.02 3.37
CA GLY A 396 25.47 -14.94 2.46
C GLY A 396 24.35 -15.28 1.49
N VAL A 397 24.45 -16.44 0.84
CA VAL A 397 23.41 -16.96 -0.06
C VAL A 397 22.10 -17.17 0.69
N VAL A 398 22.15 -17.77 1.89
CA VAL A 398 20.95 -18.00 2.73
C VAL A 398 20.29 -16.68 3.13
N THR A 399 21.06 -15.67 3.53
CA THR A 399 20.49 -14.36 3.88
C THR A 399 19.85 -13.70 2.67
N LEU A 400 20.51 -13.69 1.51
CA LEU A 400 19.94 -13.09 0.29
C LEU A 400 18.70 -13.85 -0.19
N ALA A 401 18.72 -15.18 -0.15
CA ALA A 401 17.58 -16.02 -0.45
C ALA A 401 16.41 -15.77 0.50
N GLY A 402 16.67 -15.58 1.80
CA GLY A 402 15.65 -15.21 2.79
C GLY A 402 14.97 -13.87 2.46
N GLY A 403 15.75 -12.87 2.06
CA GLY A 403 15.20 -11.57 1.63
C GLY A 403 14.36 -11.69 0.36
N ALA A 404 14.85 -12.44 -0.63
CA ALA A 404 14.11 -12.72 -1.86
C ALA A 404 12.79 -13.44 -1.58
N LEU A 405 12.80 -14.47 -0.72
CA LEU A 405 11.60 -15.22 -0.32
C LEU A 405 10.55 -14.32 0.34
N LEU A 406 10.97 -13.45 1.26
CA LEU A 406 10.06 -12.48 1.90
C LEU A 406 9.47 -11.51 0.88
N GLY A 407 10.28 -10.99 -0.03
CA GLY A 407 9.82 -10.12 -1.12
C GLY A 407 8.83 -10.81 -2.05
N THR A 408 9.15 -12.03 -2.51
CA THR A 408 8.25 -12.82 -3.35
C THR A 408 6.97 -13.20 -2.62
N GLY A 409 7.04 -13.50 -1.33
CA GLY A 409 5.88 -13.81 -0.51
C GLY A 409 4.94 -12.62 -0.39
N LEU A 410 5.48 -11.41 -0.15
CA LEU A 410 4.67 -10.19 -0.04
C LEU A 410 3.93 -9.88 -1.35
N TRP A 411 4.56 -10.16 -2.49
CA TRP A 411 3.95 -9.96 -3.81
C TRP A 411 2.98 -11.08 -4.21
N ALA A 412 3.33 -12.34 -3.95
CA ALA A 412 2.55 -13.50 -4.40
C ALA A 412 1.35 -13.81 -3.50
N LEU A 413 1.40 -13.48 -2.21
CA LEU A 413 0.35 -13.86 -1.25
C LEU A 413 -1.08 -13.45 -1.69
N PRO A 414 -1.35 -12.22 -2.17
CA PRO A 414 -2.68 -11.85 -2.66
C PRO A 414 -3.12 -12.62 -3.92
N LEU A 415 -2.20 -13.23 -4.65
CA LEU A 415 -2.48 -14.04 -5.84
C LEU A 415 -2.84 -15.49 -5.48
N LEU A 416 -2.45 -15.96 -4.29
CA LEU A 416 -2.58 -17.35 -3.86
C LEU A 416 -3.87 -17.62 -3.09
N THR A 417 -4.56 -16.60 -2.60
CA THR A 417 -5.76 -16.77 -1.77
C THR A 417 -6.77 -15.65 -2.03
N SER A 418 -8.05 -15.99 -1.96
CA SER A 418 -9.17 -15.05 -2.03
C SER A 418 -9.65 -14.57 -0.66
N SER A 419 -9.10 -15.12 0.43
CA SER A 419 -9.47 -14.76 1.81
C SER A 419 -8.78 -13.48 2.27
N SER A 420 -9.54 -12.40 2.47
CA SER A 420 -9.02 -11.11 2.96
C SER A 420 -8.27 -11.24 4.29
N LEU A 421 -8.80 -12.03 5.24
CA LEU A 421 -8.15 -12.28 6.53
C LEU A 421 -6.83 -13.05 6.37
N GLY A 422 -6.81 -14.04 5.47
CA GLY A 422 -5.60 -14.80 5.16
C GLY A 422 -4.50 -13.92 4.54
N ILE A 423 -4.89 -13.03 3.63
CA ILE A 423 -3.97 -12.05 3.04
C ILE A 423 -3.42 -11.13 4.12
N LEU A 424 -4.29 -10.55 4.97
CA LEU A 424 -3.88 -9.62 6.02
C LEU A 424 -2.91 -10.27 7.00
N LEU A 425 -3.26 -11.42 7.58
CA LEU A 425 -2.42 -12.11 8.56
C LEU A 425 -1.09 -12.57 7.96
N GLY A 426 -1.11 -13.05 6.71
CA GLY A 426 0.10 -13.44 5.99
C GLY A 426 0.99 -12.24 5.68
N GLN A 427 0.43 -11.10 5.25
CA GLN A 427 1.19 -9.86 5.02
C GLN A 427 1.85 -9.36 6.31
N LEU A 428 1.12 -9.32 7.42
CA LEU A 428 1.67 -8.90 8.72
C LEU A 428 2.80 -9.83 9.18
N SER A 429 2.66 -11.14 8.98
CA SER A 429 3.70 -12.12 9.30
C SER A 429 4.95 -11.94 8.44
N LEU A 430 4.78 -11.67 7.14
CA LEU A 430 5.89 -11.38 6.22
C LEU A 430 6.57 -10.05 6.56
N PHE A 431 5.83 -9.03 6.97
CA PHE A 431 6.37 -7.76 7.46
C PHE A 431 7.18 -7.94 8.75
N PHE A 432 6.69 -8.76 9.69
CA PHE A 432 7.45 -9.10 10.88
C PHE A 432 8.76 -9.80 10.52
N GLY A 433 8.68 -10.80 9.63
CA GLY A 433 9.84 -11.52 9.10
C GLY A 433 10.83 -10.61 8.38
N LEU A 434 10.35 -9.63 7.62
CA LEU A 434 11.18 -8.59 7.00
C LEU A 434 11.92 -7.78 8.05
N GLY A 435 11.27 -7.40 9.16
CA GLY A 435 11.95 -6.68 10.23
C GLY A 435 13.05 -7.49 10.92
N LEU A 436 12.79 -8.77 11.19
CA LEU A 436 13.79 -9.70 11.70
C LEU A 436 14.95 -9.89 10.72
N TRP A 437 14.64 -10.02 9.44
CA TRP A 437 15.65 -10.17 8.39
C TRP A 437 16.51 -8.91 8.27
N LEU A 438 15.90 -7.72 8.31
CA LEU A 438 16.58 -6.43 8.23
C LEU A 438 17.53 -6.13 9.40
N SER A 439 17.41 -6.89 10.49
CA SER A 439 18.24 -6.76 11.69
C SER A 439 19.14 -7.99 11.89
N ALA A 440 18.58 -9.05 12.46
CA ALA A 440 19.25 -10.31 12.74
C ALA A 440 19.73 -11.03 11.47
N GLY A 441 18.93 -11.02 10.39
CA GLY A 441 19.30 -11.68 9.13
C GLY A 441 20.49 -11.01 8.43
N LEU A 442 20.50 -9.68 8.36
CA LEU A 442 21.58 -8.91 7.74
C LEU A 442 22.89 -8.98 8.53
N TRP A 443 22.84 -9.20 9.84
CA TRP A 443 24.05 -9.44 10.63
C TRP A 443 24.91 -10.57 10.09
N TRP A 444 24.27 -11.61 9.54
CA TRP A 444 24.93 -12.75 8.93
C TRP A 444 25.59 -12.43 7.58
N ILE A 445 25.13 -11.41 6.84
CA ILE A 445 25.83 -10.94 5.63
C ILE A 445 27.22 -10.40 5.94
N LEU A 446 27.46 -9.87 7.15
CA LEU A 446 28.81 -9.42 7.54
C LEU A 446 29.84 -10.55 7.59
N SER A 447 29.40 -11.81 7.70
CA SER A 447 30.31 -12.97 7.62
C SER A 447 30.97 -13.10 6.23
N LEU A 448 30.29 -12.67 5.15
CA LEU A 448 30.85 -12.62 3.79
C LEU A 448 31.98 -11.60 3.66
N LEU A 449 31.82 -10.47 4.34
CA LEU A 449 32.65 -9.27 4.16
C LEU A 449 33.85 -9.26 5.09
N ASN A 450 33.77 -9.98 6.21
CA ASN A 450 34.81 -10.02 7.22
C ASN A 450 35.07 -11.49 7.60
N THR A 451 36.14 -12.07 7.04
CA THR A 451 36.60 -13.43 7.35
C THR A 451 37.32 -13.53 8.71
N ASP A 452 37.63 -12.38 9.33
CA ASP A 452 38.24 -12.36 10.66
C ASP A 452 37.19 -12.74 11.71
N SER A 453 37.43 -13.87 12.38
CA SER A 453 36.65 -14.35 13.52
C SER A 453 36.75 -13.46 14.76
N LEU A 454 37.65 -12.46 14.73
CA LEU A 454 37.90 -11.52 15.83
C LEU A 454 37.76 -10.06 15.37
N PRO A 455 36.99 -9.25 16.10
CA PRO A 455 36.74 -7.88 15.68
C PRO A 455 37.93 -6.96 16.02
N ARG A 456 38.71 -6.51 15.02
CA ARG A 456 39.89 -5.64 15.21
C ARG A 456 39.57 -4.28 15.87
N GLY A 457 39.95 -4.08 17.14
CA GLY A 457 39.88 -2.81 17.89
C GLY A 457 39.34 -2.95 19.33
N MET A 458 40.02 -2.33 20.31
CA MET A 458 39.81 -2.45 21.77
C MET A 458 38.57 -1.70 22.32
N GLY A 459 37.40 -1.88 21.70
CA GLY A 459 36.13 -1.30 22.18
C GLY A 459 35.20 -2.37 22.77
N PRO A 460 34.40 -2.06 23.81
CA PRO A 460 33.52 -3.02 24.49
C PRO A 460 32.34 -3.54 23.65
N ASP A 461 32.10 -3.00 22.45
CA ASP A 461 30.91 -3.29 21.63
C ASP A 461 31.09 -4.48 20.65
N LYS A 462 31.84 -5.51 21.04
CA LYS A 462 32.35 -6.51 20.10
C LYS A 462 32.07 -7.95 20.52
N GLY A 463 30.83 -8.36 20.27
CA GLY A 463 30.34 -9.73 20.45
C GLY A 463 28.82 -9.87 20.37
N THR A 464 28.12 -8.75 20.43
CA THR A 464 26.67 -8.65 20.35
C THR A 464 26.32 -7.50 19.42
N LEU A 465 25.14 -7.56 18.81
CA LEU A 465 24.60 -6.57 17.86
C LEU A 465 24.93 -5.11 18.19
#